data_AF-A0A7K2QCE0-F1
#
_entry.id   AF-A0A7K2QCE0-F1
#
_cell.length_a   1.000
_cell.length_b   1.000
_cell.length_c   1.000
_cell.angle_alpha   90.00
_cell.angle_beta   90.00
_cell.angle_gamma   90.00
#
_symmetry.space_group_name_H-M   'P 1'
#
loop_
_entity.id
_entity.type
_entity.pdbx_description
1 polymer ?
#
loop_
_entity_poly.entity_id
_entity_poly.type
_entity_poly.pdbx_seq_one_letter_code
_entity_poly.pdbx_strand_id
1 'polypeptide(L)'
;MHTAFFLLLGASVARFLLRHPGSPSTPWIIALSIALALLYVLGPALGAAPTVRRLLWLGLVVAVWVVLVVLAPSFAWCAVPLFFTALRTLPPRAAVVLVALLTVFVVAAQLKLSREFDPNLLLAPPAIAALATAVFVHMERQAASQRALIDDLIRTRRELAATERREGTLAERQRLSMEIHDTLAQHLSSQQMLLQAADRTWDSDPATARAHVRTATGIAARGLAEAR
;
A
#
# COMPACT_ATOMS: atom_id res chain seq x y z
N MET A 1 1.15 -6.37 -20.86
CA MET A 1 0.76 -5.10 -21.52
C MET A 1 1.72 -4.71 -22.63
N HIS A 2 3.03 -4.60 -22.41
CA HIS A 2 3.98 -4.30 -23.49
C HIS A 2 3.96 -5.35 -24.61
N THR A 3 3.95 -6.64 -24.25
CA THR A 3 3.82 -7.75 -25.20
C THR A 3 2.57 -7.68 -26.07
N ALA A 4 1.40 -7.40 -25.47
CA ALA A 4 0.14 -7.25 -26.19
C ALA A 4 0.16 -6.03 -27.14
N PHE A 5 0.77 -4.91 -26.73
CA PHE A 5 0.92 -3.73 -27.57
C PHE A 5 1.78 -4.01 -28.81
N PHE A 6 2.95 -4.63 -28.63
CA PHE A 6 3.83 -4.96 -29.74
C PHE A 6 3.24 -6.01 -30.69
N LEU A 7 2.51 -6.99 -30.17
CA LEU A 7 1.79 -7.97 -30.98
C LEU A 7 0.70 -7.30 -31.84
N LEU A 8 -0.10 -6.42 -31.25
CA LEU A 8 -1.15 -5.70 -31.98
C LEU A 8 -0.58 -4.71 -33.00
N LEU A 9 0.51 -4.01 -32.66
CA LEU A 9 1.22 -3.12 -33.58
C LEU A 9 1.79 -3.89 -34.76
N GLY A 10 2.47 -5.01 -34.51
CA GLY A 10 3.02 -5.89 -35.54
C GLY A 10 1.93 -6.48 -36.45
N ALA A 11 0.83 -6.96 -35.87
CA ALA A 11 -0.31 -7.48 -36.62
C ALA A 11 -0.98 -6.40 -37.49
N SER A 12 -1.07 -5.15 -36.99
CA SER A 12 -1.65 -4.02 -37.72
C SER A 12 -0.78 -3.59 -38.90
N VAL A 13 0.53 -3.53 -38.69
CA VAL A 13 1.52 -3.26 -39.76
C VAL A 13 1.48 -4.36 -40.82
N ALA A 14 1.49 -5.63 -40.40
CA ALA A 14 1.40 -6.76 -41.32
C ALA A 14 0.11 -6.73 -42.16
N ARG A 15 -1.04 -6.47 -41.51
CA ARG A 15 -2.34 -6.36 -42.19
C ARG A 15 -2.40 -5.19 -43.18
N PHE A 16 -1.77 -4.06 -42.86
CA PHE A 16 -1.70 -2.91 -43.76
C PHE A 16 -0.85 -3.22 -45.00
N LEU A 17 0.35 -3.77 -44.80
CA LEU A 17 1.27 -4.15 -45.87
C LEU A 17 0.68 -5.22 -46.80
N LEU A 18 -0.09 -6.17 -46.24
CA LEU A 18 -0.79 -7.21 -47.00
C LEU A 18 -1.99 -6.70 -47.80
N ARG A 19 -2.69 -5.65 -47.34
CA ARG A 19 -3.90 -5.13 -48.00
C ARG A 19 -3.65 -3.97 -48.97
N HIS A 20 -2.54 -3.23 -48.83
CA HIS A 20 -2.21 -2.08 -49.69
C HIS A 20 -0.75 -2.10 -50.17
N PRO A 21 -0.35 -3.10 -50.97
CA PRO A 21 1.01 -3.13 -51.51
C PRO A 21 1.25 -1.91 -52.41
N GLY A 22 2.27 -1.10 -52.08
CA GLY A 22 2.71 0.01 -52.93
C GLY A 22 2.01 1.36 -52.73
N SER A 23 1.23 1.56 -51.66
CA SER A 23 0.66 2.88 -51.36
C SER A 23 1.77 3.91 -51.04
N PRO A 24 1.70 5.15 -51.56
CA PRO A 24 2.67 6.21 -51.24
C PRO A 24 2.69 6.60 -49.76
N SER A 25 1.69 6.19 -48.97
CA SER A 25 1.61 6.41 -47.51
C SER A 25 2.37 5.36 -46.68
N THR A 26 2.87 4.29 -47.29
CA THR A 26 3.58 3.19 -46.62
C THR A 26 4.79 3.63 -45.79
N PRO A 27 5.74 4.46 -46.29
CA PRO A 27 6.89 4.88 -45.49
C PRO A 27 6.50 5.73 -44.27
N TRP A 28 5.46 6.56 -44.40
CA TRP A 28 4.94 7.37 -43.30
C TRP A 28 4.32 6.51 -42.19
N ILE A 29 3.59 5.45 -42.55
CA ILE A 29 2.96 4.53 -41.58
C ILE A 29 4.01 3.73 -40.81
N ILE A 30 5.08 3.29 -41.49
CA ILE A 30 6.21 2.61 -40.85
C ILE A 30 6.93 3.56 -39.89
N ALA A 31 7.24 4.79 -40.33
CA ALA A 31 7.89 5.79 -39.49
C ALA A 31 7.06 6.14 -38.25
N LEU A 32 5.76 6.37 -38.40
CA LEU A 32 4.84 6.64 -37.28
C LEU A 32 4.70 5.44 -36.34
N SER A 33 4.70 4.21 -36.85
CA SER A 33 4.64 2.99 -36.03
C SER A 33 5.91 2.81 -35.19
N ILE A 34 7.07 3.06 -35.78
CA ILE A 34 8.36 3.04 -35.08
C ILE A 34 8.42 4.16 -34.03
N ALA A 35 7.96 5.37 -34.37
CA ALA A 35 7.87 6.48 -33.44
C ALA A 35 6.96 6.15 -32.25
N LEU A 36 5.79 5.54 -32.50
CA LEU A 36 4.87 5.12 -31.45
C LEU A 36 5.46 4.02 -30.56
N ALA A 37 6.16 3.06 -31.15
CA ALA A 37 6.89 2.01 -30.42
C ALA A 37 7.97 2.60 -29.51
N LEU A 38 8.81 3.50 -30.03
CA LEU A 38 9.85 4.19 -29.26
C LEU A 38 9.25 5.02 -28.13
N LEU A 39 8.21 5.80 -28.41
CA LEU A 39 7.51 6.57 -27.39
C LEU A 39 6.98 5.66 -26.28
N TYR A 40 6.35 4.54 -26.62
CA TYR A 40 5.78 3.60 -25.67
C TYR A 40 6.84 2.95 -24.76
N VAL A 41 8.04 2.69 -25.28
CA VAL A 41 9.19 2.14 -24.51
C VAL A 41 9.88 3.20 -23.67
N LEU A 42 9.93 4.46 -24.12
CA LEU A 42 10.50 5.57 -23.35
C LEU A 42 9.57 6.03 -22.22
N GLY A 43 8.28 5.72 -22.27
CA GLY A 43 7.29 6.08 -21.24
C GLY A 43 7.67 5.63 -19.82
N PRO A 44 8.00 4.34 -19.58
CA PRO A 44 8.46 3.83 -18.29
C PRO A 44 9.68 4.57 -17.71
N ALA A 45 10.58 5.09 -18.56
CA ALA A 45 11.77 5.81 -18.12
C ALA A 45 11.47 7.20 -17.54
N LEU A 46 10.25 7.72 -17.71
CA LEU A 46 9.84 9.03 -17.21
C LEU A 46 9.40 9.02 -15.74
N GLY A 47 9.31 7.84 -15.11
CA GLY A 47 8.89 7.65 -13.71
C GLY A 47 7.37 7.50 -13.54
N ALA A 48 6.95 6.97 -12.38
CA ALA A 48 5.54 6.67 -12.09
C ALA A 48 4.71 7.90 -11.66
N ALA A 49 5.36 9.01 -11.29
CA ALA A 49 4.69 10.22 -10.83
C ALA A 49 3.92 10.93 -11.97
N PRO A 50 2.74 11.53 -11.70
CA PRO A 50 1.98 12.31 -12.67
C PRO A 50 2.63 13.69 -12.88
N THR A 51 3.81 13.71 -13.51
CA THR A 51 4.54 14.94 -13.84
C THR A 51 4.02 15.53 -15.14
N VAL A 52 4.11 16.86 -15.32
CA VAL A 52 3.82 17.56 -16.59
C VAL A 52 4.46 16.87 -17.80
N ARG A 53 5.70 16.39 -17.65
CA ARG A 53 6.44 15.62 -18.66
C ARG A 53 5.73 14.33 -19.08
N ARG A 54 5.06 13.64 -18.16
CA ARG A 54 4.29 12.41 -18.41
C ARG A 54 2.96 12.70 -19.10
N LEU A 55 2.32 13.82 -18.76
CA LEU A 55 1.14 14.32 -19.47
C LEU A 55 1.47 14.72 -20.91
N LEU A 56 2.57 15.45 -21.13
CA LEU A 56 3.04 15.81 -22.47
C LEU A 56 3.41 14.58 -23.30
N TRP A 57 4.11 13.61 -22.70
CA TRP A 57 4.40 12.33 -23.34
C TRP A 57 3.13 11.59 -23.76
N LEU A 58 2.14 11.51 -22.86
CA LEU A 58 0.87 10.84 -23.16
C LEU A 58 0.10 11.59 -24.27
N GLY A 59 0.08 12.92 -24.23
CA GLY A 59 -0.50 13.74 -25.30
C GLY A 59 0.17 13.47 -26.65
N LEU A 60 1.51 13.35 -26.67
CA LEU A 60 2.26 13.04 -27.87
C LEU A 60 1.97 11.61 -28.38
N VAL A 61 1.91 10.61 -27.49
CA VAL A 61 1.52 9.23 -27.83
C VAL A 61 0.12 9.20 -28.45
N VAL A 62 -0.84 9.90 -27.83
CA VAL A 62 -2.22 9.98 -28.31
C VAL A 62 -2.28 10.70 -29.66
N ALA A 63 -1.57 11.80 -29.83
CA ALA A 63 -1.54 12.55 -31.09
C ALA A 63 -0.95 11.72 -32.24
N VAL A 64 0.19 11.07 -32.02
CA VAL A 64 0.83 10.17 -33.02
C VAL A 64 -0.12 9.02 -33.37
N TRP A 65 -0.78 8.44 -32.39
CA TRP A 65 -1.75 7.37 -32.62
C TRP A 65 -3.00 7.84 -33.38
N VAL A 66 -3.54 9.01 -33.05
CA VAL A 66 -4.67 9.62 -33.77
C VAL A 66 -4.34 9.80 -35.25
N VAL A 67 -3.15 10.34 -35.57
CA VAL A 67 -2.68 10.48 -36.95
C VAL A 67 -2.60 9.12 -37.63
N LEU A 68 -2.06 8.10 -36.96
CA LEU A 68 -1.98 6.73 -37.45
C LEU A 68 -3.35 6.12 -37.77
N VAL A 69 -4.34 6.33 -36.90
CA VAL A 69 -5.72 5.84 -37.11
C VAL A 69 -6.39 6.54 -38.28
N VAL A 70 -6.17 7.84 -38.47
CA VAL A 70 -6.70 8.59 -39.63
C VAL A 70 -6.09 8.08 -40.94
N LEU A 71 -4.80 7.75 -40.95
CA LEU A 71 -4.13 7.20 -42.13
C LEU A 71 -4.52 5.74 -42.39
N ALA A 72 -4.72 4.95 -41.33
CA ALA A 72 -5.04 3.53 -41.43
C ALA A 72 -5.93 3.09 -40.25
N PRO A 73 -7.25 2.90 -40.47
CA PRO A 73 -8.19 2.48 -39.43
C PRO A 73 -7.84 1.16 -38.74
N SER A 74 -7.01 0.32 -39.37
CA SER A 74 -6.51 -0.95 -38.79
C SER A 74 -5.80 -0.76 -37.45
N PHE A 75 -5.22 0.41 -37.18
CA PHE A 75 -4.55 0.72 -35.91
C PHE A 75 -5.50 1.04 -34.75
N ALA A 76 -6.81 1.04 -34.98
CA ALA A 76 -7.82 1.18 -33.93
C ALA A 76 -7.67 0.13 -32.82
N TRP A 77 -7.18 -1.08 -33.15
CA TRP A 77 -6.94 -2.15 -32.16
C TRP A 77 -5.80 -1.82 -31.18
N CYS A 78 -4.88 -0.93 -31.54
CA CYS A 78 -3.86 -0.41 -30.62
C CYS A 78 -4.43 0.58 -29.58
N ALA A 79 -5.72 0.91 -29.62
CA ALA A 79 -6.40 1.72 -28.59
C ALA A 79 -6.35 1.06 -27.21
N VAL A 80 -6.45 -0.28 -27.14
CA VAL A 80 -6.61 -1.00 -25.87
C VAL A 80 -5.42 -0.78 -24.93
N PRO A 81 -4.15 -1.00 -25.34
CA PRO A 81 -3.00 -0.68 -24.51
C PRO A 81 -2.90 0.81 -24.14
N LEU A 82 -3.32 1.70 -25.04
CA LEU A 82 -3.34 3.15 -24.78
C LEU A 82 -4.38 3.53 -23.73
N PHE A 83 -5.55 2.89 -23.71
CA PHE A 83 -6.55 3.05 -22.64
C PHE A 83 -5.99 2.63 -21.29
N PHE A 84 -5.31 1.48 -21.23
CA PHE A 84 -4.65 1.04 -20.00
C PHE A 84 -3.54 1.99 -19.56
N THR A 85 -2.83 2.61 -20.50
CA THR A 85 -1.79 3.60 -20.21
C THR A 85 -2.40 4.90 -19.68
N ALA A 86 -3.51 5.36 -20.28
CA ALA A 86 -4.28 6.50 -19.80
C ALA A 86 -4.83 6.27 -18.38
N LEU A 87 -5.44 5.11 -18.12
CA LEU A 87 -5.96 4.73 -16.81
C LEU A 87 -4.88 4.66 -15.72
N ARG A 88 -3.62 4.35 -16.07
CA ARG A 88 -2.49 4.31 -15.13
C ARG A 88 -1.74 5.64 -14.95
N THR A 89 -2.02 6.62 -15.78
CA THR A 89 -1.28 7.90 -15.83
C THR A 89 -2.10 9.05 -15.29
N LEU A 90 -3.39 9.05 -15.56
CA LEU A 90 -4.32 10.12 -15.22
C LEU A 90 -5.17 9.77 -13.99
N PRO A 91 -5.68 10.77 -13.27
CA PRO A 91 -6.69 10.54 -12.25
C PRO A 91 -7.95 9.91 -12.88
N PRO A 92 -8.73 9.14 -12.11
CA PRO A 92 -9.82 8.29 -12.59
C PRO A 92 -10.79 9.00 -13.52
N ARG A 93 -11.23 10.19 -13.11
CA ARG A 93 -12.19 11.01 -13.86
C ARG A 93 -11.62 11.44 -15.21
N ALA A 94 -10.37 11.89 -15.24
CA ALA A 94 -9.72 12.35 -16.47
C ALA A 94 -9.40 11.18 -17.40
N ALA A 95 -9.02 10.02 -16.85
CA ALA A 95 -8.79 8.81 -17.64
C ALA A 95 -10.09 8.33 -18.32
N VAL A 96 -11.22 8.31 -17.59
CA VAL A 96 -12.52 7.93 -18.16
C VAL A 96 -12.95 8.90 -19.26
N VAL A 97 -12.80 10.21 -19.05
CA VAL A 97 -13.10 11.23 -20.08
C VAL A 97 -12.22 11.02 -21.32
N LEU A 98 -10.91 10.81 -21.14
CA LEU A 98 -10.00 10.59 -22.26
C LEU A 98 -10.34 9.30 -23.02
N VAL A 99 -10.60 8.20 -22.31
CA VAL A 99 -11.01 6.93 -22.94
C VAL A 99 -12.30 7.13 -23.73
N ALA A 100 -13.31 7.79 -23.16
CA ALA A 100 -14.57 8.07 -23.86
C ALA A 100 -14.35 8.90 -25.14
N LEU A 101 -13.53 9.95 -25.06
CA LEU A 101 -13.19 10.78 -26.22
C LEU A 101 -12.48 9.96 -27.32
N LEU A 102 -11.52 9.13 -26.95
CA LEU A 102 -10.81 8.28 -27.89
C LEU A 102 -11.72 7.20 -28.50
N THR A 103 -12.64 6.62 -27.72
CA THR A 103 -13.63 5.67 -28.22
C THR A 103 -14.56 6.33 -29.25
N VAL A 104 -15.09 7.52 -28.94
CA VAL A 104 -15.92 8.29 -29.89
C VAL A 104 -15.14 8.60 -31.16
N PHE A 105 -13.87 9.00 -31.03
CA PHE A 105 -13.00 9.28 -32.17
C PHE A 105 -12.81 8.05 -33.06
N VAL A 106 -12.51 6.87 -32.48
CA VAL A 106 -12.37 5.61 -33.23
C VAL A 106 -13.66 5.27 -33.97
N VAL A 107 -14.80 5.36 -33.29
CA VAL A 107 -16.11 5.07 -33.90
C VAL A 107 -16.38 6.02 -35.07
N ALA A 108 -16.15 7.33 -34.90
CA ALA A 108 -16.34 8.32 -35.96
C ALA A 108 -15.41 8.09 -37.16
N ALA A 109 -14.14 7.77 -36.91
CA ALA A 109 -13.16 7.47 -37.96
C ALA A 109 -13.55 6.22 -38.77
N GLN A 110 -14.04 5.17 -38.10
CA GLN A 110 -14.50 3.93 -38.75
C GLN A 110 -15.76 4.15 -39.57
N LEU A 111 -16.75 4.88 -39.04
CA LEU A 111 -18.00 5.20 -39.76
C LEU A 111 -17.76 6.05 -41.01
N LYS A 112 -16.73 6.91 -41.01
CA LYS A 112 -16.40 7.76 -42.16
C LYS A 112 -15.70 7.01 -43.31
N LEU A 113 -15.00 5.91 -43.02
CA LEU A 113 -14.19 5.17 -44.01
C LEU A 113 -14.81 3.85 -44.47
N SER A 114 -15.72 3.24 -43.71
CA SER A 114 -16.35 1.96 -44.07
C SER A 114 -17.54 2.14 -45.02
N ARG A 115 -17.52 1.49 -46.19
CA ARG A 115 -18.67 1.38 -47.11
C ARG A 115 -19.67 0.27 -46.71
N GLU A 116 -19.26 -0.65 -45.84
CA GLU A 116 -20.08 -1.75 -45.32
C GLU A 116 -20.25 -1.60 -43.80
N PHE A 117 -21.49 -1.73 -43.31
CA PHE A 117 -21.80 -1.69 -41.88
C PHE A 117 -21.39 -3.01 -41.24
N ASP A 118 -20.29 -2.99 -40.48
CA ASP A 118 -19.85 -4.14 -39.67
C ASP A 118 -20.14 -3.88 -38.18
N PRO A 119 -21.21 -4.47 -37.60
CA PRO A 119 -21.64 -4.19 -36.22
C PRO A 119 -20.57 -4.48 -35.18
N ASN A 120 -19.67 -5.43 -35.47
CA ASN A 120 -18.58 -5.80 -34.57
C ASN A 120 -17.56 -4.66 -34.38
N LEU A 121 -17.33 -3.85 -35.42
CA LEU A 121 -16.44 -2.68 -35.37
C LEU A 121 -17.04 -1.53 -34.54
N LEU A 122 -18.36 -1.51 -34.37
CA LEU A 122 -19.09 -0.49 -33.61
C LEU A 122 -19.22 -0.87 -32.13
N LEU A 123 -19.48 -2.15 -31.81
CA LEU A 123 -19.71 -2.61 -30.44
C LEU A 123 -18.43 -2.95 -29.66
N ALA A 124 -17.37 -3.43 -30.32
CA ALA A 124 -16.17 -3.89 -29.62
C ALA A 124 -15.42 -2.76 -28.85
N PRO A 125 -15.19 -1.56 -29.43
CA PRO A 125 -14.47 -0.50 -28.70
C PRO A 125 -15.21 0.03 -27.47
N PRO A 126 -16.54 0.32 -27.53
CA PRO A 126 -17.31 0.69 -26.34
C PRO A 126 -17.36 -0.40 -25.28
N ALA A 127 -17.51 -1.68 -25.68
CA ALA A 127 -17.55 -2.79 -24.73
C ALA A 127 -16.22 -2.93 -23.97
N ILE A 128 -15.09 -2.81 -24.65
CA ILE A 128 -13.76 -2.85 -24.01
C ILE A 128 -13.55 -1.64 -23.10
N ALA A 129 -13.96 -0.44 -23.54
CA ALA A 129 -13.88 0.77 -22.71
C ALA A 129 -14.73 0.67 -21.45
N ALA A 130 -15.95 0.12 -21.56
CA ALA A 130 -16.85 -0.10 -20.44
C ALA A 130 -16.27 -1.13 -19.45
N LEU A 131 -15.76 -2.27 -19.96
CA LEU A 131 -15.12 -3.29 -19.13
C LEU A 131 -13.89 -2.74 -18.41
N ALA A 132 -13.01 -2.04 -19.12
CA ALA A 132 -11.79 -1.47 -18.54
C ALA A 132 -12.12 -0.43 -17.46
N THR A 133 -13.13 0.42 -17.70
CA THR A 133 -13.61 1.40 -16.73
C THR A 133 -14.22 0.73 -15.50
N ALA A 134 -15.05 -0.29 -15.70
CA ALA A 134 -15.68 -1.04 -14.60
C ALA A 134 -14.63 -1.72 -13.71
N VAL A 135 -13.67 -2.42 -14.31
CA VAL A 135 -12.57 -3.08 -13.59
C VAL A 135 -11.73 -2.04 -12.84
N PHE A 136 -11.42 -0.91 -13.47
CA PHE A 136 -10.64 0.16 -12.84
C PHE A 136 -11.36 0.75 -11.62
N VAL A 137 -12.64 1.12 -11.77
CA VAL A 137 -13.45 1.66 -10.67
C VAL A 137 -13.61 0.64 -9.54
N HIS A 138 -13.80 -0.65 -9.87
CA HIS A 138 -13.87 -1.71 -8.88
C HIS A 138 -12.55 -1.85 -8.10
N MET A 139 -11.42 -1.87 -8.81
CA MET A 139 -10.09 -1.94 -8.20
C MET A 139 -9.79 -0.73 -7.30
N GLU A 140 -10.17 0.48 -7.71
CA GLU A 140 -10.00 1.66 -6.86
C GLU A 140 -10.84 1.59 -5.58
N ARG A 141 -12.11 1.18 -5.69
CA ARG A 141 -12.98 1.00 -4.52
C ARG A 141 -12.40 -0.07 -3.59
N GLN A 142 -11.96 -1.19 -4.14
CA GLN A 142 -11.34 -2.27 -3.37
C GLN A 142 -10.06 -1.80 -2.66
N ALA A 143 -9.20 -1.04 -3.36
CA ALA A 143 -7.98 -0.49 -2.78
C ALA A 143 -8.27 0.52 -1.66
N ALA A 144 -9.29 1.38 -1.83
CA ALA A 144 -9.71 2.33 -0.80
C ALA A 144 -10.23 1.60 0.45
N SER A 145 -11.10 0.60 0.28
CA SER A 145 -11.58 -0.23 1.39
C SER A 145 -10.42 -0.96 2.08
N GLN A 146 -9.50 -1.55 1.33
CA GLN A 146 -8.35 -2.25 1.89
C GLN A 146 -7.44 -1.31 2.72
N ARG A 147 -7.22 -0.08 2.24
CA ARG A 147 -6.46 0.93 3.00
C ARG A 147 -7.14 1.28 4.32
N ALA A 148 -8.46 1.53 4.29
CA ALA A 148 -9.21 1.81 5.50
C ALA A 148 -9.13 0.65 6.52
N LEU A 149 -9.24 -0.60 6.06
CA LEU A 149 -9.09 -1.78 6.93
C LEU A 149 -7.68 -1.91 7.52
N ILE A 150 -6.63 -1.60 6.75
CA ILE A 150 -5.25 -1.61 7.24
C ILE A 150 -5.04 -0.53 8.30
N ASP A 151 -5.54 0.67 8.06
CA ASP A 151 -5.44 1.78 9.00
C ASP A 151 -6.18 1.45 10.31
N ASP A 152 -7.37 0.85 10.21
CA ASP A 152 -8.13 0.36 11.36
C ASP A 152 -7.35 -0.71 12.12
N LEU A 153 -6.80 -1.71 11.44
CA LEU A 153 -6.01 -2.77 12.07
C LEU A 153 -4.78 -2.21 12.80
N ILE A 154 -4.07 -1.26 12.19
CA ILE A 154 -2.91 -0.61 12.80
C ILE A 154 -3.34 0.17 14.05
N ARG A 155 -4.45 0.90 14.00
CA ARG A 155 -5.01 1.61 15.15
C ARG A 155 -5.35 0.65 16.28
N THR A 156 -6.12 -0.41 16.01
CA THR A 156 -6.53 -1.39 17.02
C THR A 156 -5.32 -2.11 17.64
N ARG A 157 -4.28 -2.42 16.86
CA ARG A 157 -3.03 -3.00 17.41
C ARG A 157 -2.29 -2.04 18.34
N ARG A 158 -2.29 -0.73 18.04
CA ARG A 158 -1.68 0.28 18.93
C ARG A 158 -2.46 0.41 20.24
N GLU A 159 -3.78 0.40 20.16
CA GLU A 159 -4.66 0.43 21.34
C GLU A 159 -4.45 -0.82 22.20
N LEU A 160 -4.44 -2.02 21.59
CA LEU A 160 -4.17 -3.27 22.30
C LEU A 160 -2.80 -3.25 22.99
N ALA A 161 -1.74 -2.86 22.28
CA ALA A 161 -0.40 -2.75 22.86
C ALA A 161 -0.32 -1.69 23.99
N ALA A 162 -1.14 -0.64 23.96
CA ALA A 162 -1.22 0.32 25.06
C ALA A 162 -1.92 -0.27 26.28
N THR A 163 -3.00 -1.04 26.07
CA THR A 163 -3.71 -1.76 27.13
C THR A 163 -2.85 -2.83 27.77
N GLU A 164 -2.20 -3.69 26.98
CA GLU A 164 -1.30 -4.74 27.50
C GLU A 164 -0.14 -4.16 28.33
N ARG A 165 0.43 -3.01 27.92
CA ARG A 165 1.46 -2.33 28.72
C ARG A 165 0.92 -1.82 30.06
N ARG A 166 -0.30 -1.29 30.08
CA ARG A 166 -0.95 -0.83 31.32
C ARG A 166 -1.25 -2.01 32.23
N GLU A 167 -1.83 -3.08 31.69
CA GLU A 167 -2.11 -4.31 32.42
C GLU A 167 -0.82 -4.95 32.96
N GLY A 168 0.23 -5.02 32.15
CA GLY A 168 1.55 -5.50 32.57
C GLY A 168 2.15 -4.65 33.70
N THR A 169 2.03 -3.32 33.61
CA THR A 169 2.50 -2.42 34.69
C THR A 169 1.70 -2.61 35.98
N LEU A 170 0.38 -2.82 35.88
CA LEU A 170 -0.48 -3.06 37.04
C LEU A 170 -0.20 -4.43 37.68
N ALA A 171 -0.05 -5.47 36.86
CA ALA A 171 0.30 -6.82 37.31
C ALA A 171 1.66 -6.81 38.02
N GLU A 172 2.65 -6.12 37.46
CA GLU A 172 3.98 -6.00 38.05
C GLU A 172 3.95 -5.21 39.36
N ARG A 173 3.19 -4.11 39.42
CA ARG A 173 3.00 -3.35 40.65
C ARG A 173 2.36 -4.20 41.75
N GLN A 174 1.37 -5.03 41.40
CA GLN A 174 0.73 -5.93 42.36
C GLN A 174 1.70 -7.02 42.84
N ARG A 175 2.48 -7.60 41.92
CA ARG A 175 3.55 -8.57 42.25
C ARG A 175 4.57 -7.96 43.21
N LEU A 176 5.08 -6.78 42.89
CA LEU A 176 6.01 -6.03 43.75
C LEU A 176 5.41 -5.71 45.11
N SER A 177 4.13 -5.31 45.16
CA SER A 177 3.46 -5.02 46.44
C SER A 177 3.35 -6.27 47.32
N MET A 178 3.08 -7.44 46.75
CA MET A 178 3.04 -8.71 47.47
C MET A 178 4.44 -9.09 47.97
N GLU A 179 5.46 -9.02 47.11
CA GLU A 179 6.84 -9.37 47.46
C GLU A 179 7.41 -8.45 48.56
N ILE A 180 7.12 -7.15 48.49
CA ILE A 180 7.47 -6.19 49.55
C ILE A 180 6.71 -6.51 50.83
N HIS A 181 5.41 -6.82 50.75
CA HIS A 181 4.61 -7.14 51.94
C HIS A 181 5.12 -8.41 52.64
N ASP A 182 5.43 -9.46 51.89
CA ASP A 182 5.97 -10.72 52.43
C ASP A 182 7.35 -10.49 53.08
N THR A 183 8.21 -9.72 52.42
CA THR A 183 9.53 -9.36 52.97
C THR A 183 9.40 -8.54 54.27
N LEU A 184 8.50 -7.56 54.29
CA LEU A 184 8.22 -6.75 55.48
C LEU A 184 7.64 -7.61 56.62
N ALA A 185 6.67 -8.46 56.33
CA ALA A 185 6.06 -9.35 57.32
C ALA A 185 7.11 -10.30 57.91
N GLN A 186 8.02 -10.82 57.10
CA GLN A 186 9.11 -11.69 57.56
C GLN A 186 10.13 -10.95 58.43
N HIS A 187 10.59 -9.77 58.01
CA HIS A 187 11.51 -8.95 58.82
C HIS A 187 10.90 -8.55 60.16
N LEU A 188 9.64 -8.09 60.18
CA LEU A 188 8.95 -7.72 61.41
C LEU A 188 8.76 -8.92 62.33
N SER A 189 8.41 -10.09 61.78
CA SER A 189 8.28 -11.33 62.55
C SER A 189 9.62 -11.76 63.15
N SER A 190 10.73 -11.67 62.42
CA SER A 190 12.05 -12.00 62.95
C SER A 190 12.48 -11.05 64.07
N GLN A 191 12.18 -9.76 63.93
CA GLN A 191 12.43 -8.77 64.98
C GLN A 191 11.59 -9.05 66.22
N GLN A 192 10.30 -9.34 66.07
CA GLN A 192 9.42 -9.69 67.18
C GLN A 192 9.95 -10.93 67.93
N MET A 193 10.36 -11.98 67.22
CA MET A 193 10.93 -13.19 67.85
C MET A 193 12.21 -12.88 68.65
N LEU A 194 13.10 -12.02 68.12
CA LEU A 194 14.32 -11.60 68.83
C LEU A 194 14.01 -10.76 70.07
N LEU A 195 13.03 -9.86 69.99
CA LEU A 195 12.60 -9.07 71.14
C LEU A 195 11.94 -9.93 72.22
N GLN A 196 11.12 -10.91 71.83
CA GLN A 196 10.56 -11.90 72.77
C GLN A 196 11.64 -12.77 73.42
N ALA A 197 12.69 -13.15 72.69
CA ALA A 197 13.83 -13.88 73.25
C ALA A 197 14.62 -13.02 74.26
N ALA A 198 14.78 -11.72 73.98
CA ALA A 198 15.41 -10.79 74.90
C ALA A 198 14.61 -10.62 76.20
N ASP A 199 13.27 -10.51 76.10
CA ASP A 199 12.37 -10.36 77.25
C ASP A 199 12.43 -11.56 78.19
N ARG A 200 12.45 -12.79 77.64
CA ARG A 200 12.55 -14.03 78.44
C ARG A 200 13.89 -14.20 79.16
N THR A 201 14.96 -13.59 78.66
CA THR A 201 16.32 -13.71 79.23
C THR A 201 16.74 -12.48 80.02
N TRP A 202 15.86 -11.50 80.19
CA TRP A 202 16.18 -10.17 80.69
C TRP A 202 16.85 -10.17 82.08
N ASP A 203 16.27 -10.89 83.03
CA ASP A 203 16.79 -10.97 84.41
C ASP A 203 17.77 -12.13 84.60
N SER A 204 17.60 -13.23 83.87
CA SER A 204 18.39 -14.45 84.05
C SER A 204 19.75 -14.43 83.33
N ASP A 205 19.82 -13.78 82.17
CA ASP A 205 21.06 -13.61 81.39
C ASP A 205 21.06 -12.24 80.64
N PRO A 206 21.45 -11.16 81.34
CA PRO A 206 21.42 -9.81 80.79
C PRO A 206 22.39 -9.57 79.63
N ALA A 207 23.38 -10.44 79.44
CA ALA A 207 24.31 -10.33 78.32
C ALA A 207 23.66 -10.83 77.03
N THR A 208 23.01 -12.00 77.10
CA THR A 208 22.26 -12.58 75.97
C THR A 208 21.05 -11.73 75.59
N ALA A 209 20.31 -11.19 76.57
CA ALA A 209 19.21 -10.26 76.31
C ALA A 209 19.67 -9.01 75.52
N ARG A 210 20.80 -8.40 75.91
CA ARG A 210 21.40 -7.26 75.19
C ARG A 210 21.87 -7.62 73.78
N ALA A 211 22.35 -8.84 73.57
CA ALA A 211 22.74 -9.32 72.24
C ALA A 211 21.51 -9.46 71.31
N HIS A 212 20.42 -10.04 71.79
CA HIS A 212 19.17 -10.15 71.02
C HIS A 212 18.60 -8.78 70.61
N VAL A 213 18.60 -7.81 71.55
CA VAL A 213 18.20 -6.42 71.24
C VAL A 213 19.09 -5.82 70.16
N ARG A 214 20.42 -5.89 70.30
CA ARG A 214 21.35 -5.36 69.29
C ARG A 214 21.13 -5.99 67.91
N THR A 215 20.87 -7.30 67.84
CA THR A 215 20.56 -7.97 66.57
C THR A 215 19.25 -7.46 65.97
N ALA A 216 18.19 -7.31 66.78
CA ALA A 216 16.91 -6.75 66.31
C ALA A 216 17.06 -5.31 65.80
N THR A 217 17.84 -4.47 66.49
CA THR A 217 18.17 -3.10 66.06
C THR A 217 19.01 -3.09 64.78
N GLY A 218 19.95 -4.03 64.64
CA GLY A 218 20.77 -4.19 63.44
C GLY A 218 19.95 -4.63 62.22
N ILE A 219 18.92 -5.47 62.40
CA ILE A 219 17.95 -5.82 61.34
C ILE A 219 17.12 -4.58 60.97
N ALA A 220 16.65 -3.80 61.96
CA ALA A 220 15.89 -2.56 61.73
C ALA A 220 16.70 -1.56 60.89
N ALA A 221 17.96 -1.35 61.27
CA ALA A 221 18.86 -0.40 60.63
C ALA A 221 19.15 -0.80 59.17
N ARG A 222 19.33 -2.11 58.90
CA ARG A 222 19.51 -2.63 57.54
C ARG A 222 18.25 -2.44 56.69
N GLY A 223 17.07 -2.79 57.22
CA GLY A 223 15.81 -2.60 56.49
C GLY A 223 15.50 -1.13 56.18
N LEU A 224 15.83 -0.21 57.10
CA LEU A 224 15.70 1.24 56.86
C LEU A 224 16.69 1.77 55.82
N ALA A 225 17.87 1.16 55.70
CA ALA A 225 18.86 1.51 54.68
C ALA A 225 18.48 1.01 53.28
N GLU A 226 17.82 -0.15 53.18
CA GLU A 226 17.31 -0.70 51.90
C GLU A 226 16.06 0.02 51.38
N ALA A 227 15.26 0.63 52.27
CA ALA A 227 14.03 1.33 51.90
C ALA A 227 14.23 2.81 51.52
N ARG A 228 15.46 3.35 51.61
CA ARG A 228 15.81 4.76 51.35
C ARG A 228 16.44 4.93 49.97
#